data_AF-A0A7X7VEA0-F1
#
_entry.id   AF-A0A7X7VEA0-F1
#
_cell.length_a   1.000
_cell.length_b   1.000
_cell.length_c   1.000
_cell.angle_alpha   90.00
_cell.angle_beta   90.00
_cell.angle_gamma   90.00
#
_symmetry.space_group_name_H-M   'P 1'
#
loop_
_entity.id
_entity.type
_entity.pdbx_description
1 polymer ?
#
loop_
_entity_poly.entity_id
_entity_poly.type
_entity_poly.pdbx_seq_one_letter_code
_entity_poly.pdbx_strand_id
1 'polypeptide(L)'
;MALLVEGARAEDIQQARAVLRQAEAGLKVATDDAVRMRELARTGSVTPKQRDDAEARLTVAETQRSAAAEAVRKLERLARPAEVRAAEAG
;
A
#
# COMPACT_ATOMS: atom_id res chain seq x y z
N MET A 1 -11.38 -14.18 27.05
CA MET A 1 -10.06 -13.95 26.39
C MET A 1 -10.14 -14.02 24.87
N ALA A 2 -10.90 -14.94 24.27
CA ALA A 2 -11.07 -15.05 22.81
C ALA A 2 -11.55 -13.75 22.11
N LEU A 3 -12.59 -13.09 22.64
CA LEU A 3 -13.10 -11.81 22.11
C LEU A 3 -12.06 -10.68 22.03
N LEU A 4 -11.12 -10.61 22.98
CA LEU A 4 -10.05 -9.59 22.97
C LEU A 4 -9.02 -9.86 21.85
N VAL A 5 -8.77 -11.13 21.55
CA VAL A 5 -7.86 -11.56 20.47
C VAL A 5 -8.48 -11.30 19.09
N GLU A 6 -9.80 -11.47 18.95
CA GLU A 6 -10.54 -11.13 17.72
C GLU A 6 -10.57 -9.61 17.48
N GLY A 7 -10.85 -8.82 18.51
CA GLY A 7 -10.82 -7.36 18.44
C GLY A 7 -9.46 -6.81 17.99
N ALA A 8 -8.37 -7.30 18.59
CA ALA A 8 -7.02 -6.89 18.22
C ALA A 8 -6.68 -7.21 16.75
N ARG A 9 -7.09 -8.39 16.24
CA ARG A 9 -6.87 -8.76 14.84
C ARG A 9 -7.66 -7.91 13.86
N ALA A 10 -8.90 -7.57 14.19
CA ALA A 10 -9.70 -6.68 13.37
C ALA A 10 -9.05 -5.29 13.29
N GLU A 11 -8.52 -4.80 14.42
CA GLU A 11 -7.79 -3.53 14.50
C GLU A 11 -6.51 -3.55 13.65
N ASP A 12 -5.69 -4.61 13.73
CA ASP A 12 -4.50 -4.80 12.91
C ASP A 12 -4.82 -4.78 11.41
N ILE A 13 -5.91 -5.44 10.98
CA ILE A 13 -6.36 -5.44 9.58
C ILE A 13 -6.78 -4.03 9.15
N GLN A 14 -7.51 -3.30 9.99
CA GLN A 14 -7.93 -1.93 9.67
C GLN A 14 -6.74 -0.99 9.54
N GLN A 15 -5.75 -1.11 10.43
CA GLN A 15 -4.50 -0.36 10.35
C GLN A 15 -3.75 -0.67 9.06
N ALA A 16 -3.57 -1.95 8.71
CA ALA A 16 -2.91 -2.34 7.47
C ALA A 16 -3.65 -1.84 6.22
N ARG A 17 -4.99 -1.85 6.22
CA ARG A 17 -5.80 -1.27 5.14
C ARG A 17 -5.61 0.24 5.03
N ALA A 18 -5.47 0.95 6.16
CA ALA A 18 -5.18 2.38 6.14
C ALA A 18 -3.82 2.69 5.52
N VAL A 19 -2.80 1.90 5.88
CA VAL A 19 -1.46 1.98 5.26
C VAL A 19 -1.52 1.70 3.75
N LEU A 20 -2.28 0.68 3.32
CA LEU A 20 -2.48 0.41 1.90
C LEU A 20 -3.13 1.59 1.17
N ARG A 21 -4.20 2.18 1.72
CA ARG A 21 -4.85 3.36 1.12
C ARG A 21 -3.88 4.54 1.00
N GLN A 22 -3.06 4.77 2.01
CA GLN A 22 -2.03 5.81 1.98
C GLN A 22 -0.99 5.54 0.88
N ALA A 23 -0.52 4.30 0.74
CA ALA A 23 0.44 3.91 -0.29
C ALA A 23 -0.17 4.01 -1.71
N GLU A 24 -1.46 3.69 -1.87
CA GLU A 24 -2.18 3.86 -3.14
C GLU A 24 -2.32 5.34 -3.53
N ALA A 25 -2.61 6.23 -2.57
CA ALA A 25 -2.62 7.67 -2.80
C ALA A 25 -1.23 8.20 -3.18
N GLY A 26 -0.18 7.74 -2.49
CA GLY A 26 1.22 8.09 -2.80
C GLY A 26 1.63 7.62 -4.20
N LEU A 27 1.28 6.38 -4.56
CA LEU A 27 1.50 5.85 -5.90
C LEU A 27 0.80 6.69 -6.96
N LYS A 28 -0.46 7.06 -6.74
CA LYS A 28 -1.18 7.92 -7.69
C LYS A 28 -0.44 9.24 -7.94
N VAL A 29 -0.01 9.92 -6.88
CA VAL A 29 0.73 11.19 -7.01
C VAL A 29 2.05 10.99 -7.76
N ALA A 30 2.81 9.95 -7.42
CA ALA A 30 4.09 9.67 -8.08
C ALA A 30 3.92 9.30 -9.57
N THR A 31 2.86 8.56 -9.91
CA THR A 31 2.50 8.24 -11.30
C THR A 31 2.18 9.50 -12.10
N ASP A 32 1.31 10.37 -11.55
CA ASP A 32 0.90 11.60 -12.24
C ASP A 32 2.11 12.54 -12.45
N ASP A 33 3.04 12.62 -11.47
CA ASP A 33 4.27 13.39 -11.57
C ASP A 33 5.23 12.81 -12.61
N ALA A 34 5.48 11.49 -12.59
CA ALA A 34 6.34 10.83 -13.57
C ALA A 34 5.81 10.98 -15.00
N VAL A 35 4.50 10.83 -15.22
CA VAL A 35 3.85 11.09 -16.52
C VAL A 35 4.13 12.53 -16.96
N ARG A 36 3.89 13.50 -16.10
CA ARG A 36 4.09 14.93 -16.43
C ARG A 36 5.55 15.24 -16.74
N MET A 37 6.49 14.72 -15.96
CA MET A 37 7.92 14.94 -16.18
C MET A 37 8.42 14.30 -17.47
N ARG A 38 7.87 13.13 -17.86
CA ARG A 38 8.15 12.54 -19.17
C ARG A 38 7.73 13.46 -20.31
N GLU A 39 6.53 14.03 -20.26
CA GLU A 39 6.06 14.96 -21.30
C GLU A 39 6.87 16.27 -21.32
N LEU A 40 7.15 16.86 -20.16
CA LEU A 40 7.96 18.08 -20.09
C LEU A 40 9.41 17.87 -20.54
N ALA A 41 9.98 16.68 -20.31
CA ALA A 41 11.32 16.35 -20.76
C ALA A 41 11.38 16.25 -22.29
N ARG A 42 10.33 15.74 -22.93
CA ARG A 42 10.22 15.68 -24.41
C ARG A 42 10.22 17.06 -25.05
N THR A 43 9.62 18.06 -24.38
CA THR A 43 9.61 19.46 -24.85
C THR A 43 10.82 20.27 -24.38
N GLY A 44 11.77 19.65 -23.69
CA GLY A 44 12.95 20.34 -23.14
C GLY A 44 12.63 21.32 -22.00
N SER A 45 11.44 21.24 -21.41
CA SER A 45 10.96 22.17 -20.37
C SER A 45 11.43 21.79 -18.96
N VAL A 46 12.01 20.60 -18.80
CA VAL A 46 12.68 20.15 -17.57
C VAL A 46 13.98 19.43 -17.91
N THR A 47 14.88 19.34 -16.94
CA THR A 47 16.15 18.62 -17.08
C THR A 47 15.95 17.09 -17.04
N PRO A 48 16.86 16.31 -17.65
CA PRO A 48 16.84 14.84 -17.50
C PRO A 48 16.81 14.39 -16.05
N LYS A 49 17.57 15.07 -15.17
CA LYS A 49 17.58 14.80 -13.73
C LYS A 49 16.19 14.90 -13.10
N GLN A 50 15.42 15.95 -13.41
CA GLN A 50 14.07 16.13 -12.84
C GLN A 50 13.12 15.00 -13.24
N ARG A 51 13.24 14.52 -14.49
CA ARG A 51 12.50 13.34 -14.94
C ARG A 51 12.95 12.09 -14.19
N ASP A 52 14.25 11.85 -14.11
CA ASP A 52 14.81 10.65 -13.49
C ASP A 52 14.48 10.59 -11.98
N ASP A 53 14.52 11.74 -11.29
CA ASP A 53 14.10 11.87 -9.89
C ASP A 53 12.60 11.51 -9.72
N ALA A 54 11.73 11.87 -10.67
CA ALA A 54 10.31 11.53 -10.64
C ALA A 54 10.05 10.03 -10.91
N GLU A 55 10.79 9.42 -11.83
CA GLU A 55 10.73 7.97 -12.08
C GLU A 55 11.20 7.16 -10.86
N ALA A 56 12.25 7.64 -10.18
CA ALA A 56 12.71 7.03 -8.93
C ALA A 56 11.64 7.08 -7.85
N ARG A 57 10.93 8.22 -7.70
CA ARG A 57 9.80 8.34 -6.77
C ARG A 57 8.65 7.39 -7.12
N LEU A 58 8.33 7.24 -8.42
CA LEU A 58 7.34 6.27 -8.87
C LEU A 58 7.71 4.85 -8.45
N THR A 59 8.94 4.43 -8.72
CA THR A 59 9.44 3.09 -8.35
C THR A 59 9.32 2.81 -6.84
N VAL A 60 9.68 3.81 -6.02
CA VAL A 60 9.54 3.72 -4.56
C VAL A 60 8.08 3.56 -4.15
N ALA A 61 7.17 4.36 -4.74
CA ALA A 61 5.76 4.30 -4.41
C ALA A 61 5.09 2.98 -4.84
N GLU A 62 5.49 2.41 -5.98
CA GLU A 62 5.06 1.08 -6.42
C GLU A 62 5.47 0.00 -5.41
N THR A 63 6.71 0.07 -4.95
CA THR A 63 7.25 -0.86 -3.96
C THR A 63 6.51 -0.76 -2.64
N GLN A 64 6.24 0.46 -2.17
CA GLN A 64 5.47 0.71 -0.94
C GLN A 64 4.04 0.19 -1.04
N ARG A 65 3.35 0.43 -2.17
CA ARG A 65 1.99 -0.08 -2.40
C ARG A 65 1.98 -1.60 -2.43
N SER A 66 2.95 -2.23 -3.09
CA SER A 66 3.06 -3.69 -3.15
C SER A 66 3.24 -4.30 -1.75
N ALA A 67 4.16 -3.75 -0.95
CA ALA A 67 4.42 -4.19 0.41
C ALA A 67 3.18 -4.03 1.31
N ALA A 68 2.48 -2.90 1.24
CA ALA A 68 1.26 -2.68 2.01
C ALA A 68 0.14 -3.66 1.60
N ALA A 69 0.01 -3.94 0.30
CA ALA A 69 -0.98 -4.89 -0.20
C ALA A 69 -0.66 -6.32 0.27
N GLU A 70 0.61 -6.71 0.34
CA GLU A 70 1.02 -7.98 0.93
C GLU A 70 0.73 -8.06 2.42
N ALA A 71 0.95 -6.99 3.17
CA ALA A 71 0.67 -6.94 4.60
C ALA A 71 -0.82 -7.21 4.89
N VAL A 72 -1.72 -6.54 4.14
CA VAL A 72 -3.18 -6.78 4.24
C VAL A 72 -3.50 -8.24 3.94
N ARG A 73 -2.99 -8.80 2.83
CA ARG A 73 -3.22 -10.20 2.45
C ARG A 73 -2.76 -11.19 3.53
N LYS A 74 -1.59 -10.94 4.14
CA LYS A 74 -1.03 -11.78 5.21
C LYS A 74 -1.93 -11.76 6.44
N LEU A 75 -2.37 -10.58 6.87
CA LEU A 75 -3.22 -10.43 8.05
C LEU A 75 -4.62 -11.04 7.85
N GLU A 76 -5.24 -10.79 6.70
CA GLU A 76 -6.55 -11.40 6.36
C GLU A 76 -6.46 -12.94 6.33
N ARG A 77 -5.37 -13.51 5.81
CA ARG A 77 -5.17 -14.96 5.79
C ARG A 77 -4.96 -15.53 7.19
N LEU A 78 -4.33 -14.80 8.09
CA LEU A 78 -4.09 -15.25 9.48
C LEU A 78 -5.36 -15.14 10.34
N ALA A 79 -6.23 -14.17 10.07
CA ALA A 79 -7.50 -14.02 10.78
C ALA A 79 -8.50 -15.14 10.45
N ARG A 80 -8.60 -15.55 9.17
CA ARG A 80 -9.58 -16.56 8.71
C ARG A 80 -9.56 -17.90 9.50
N PRO A 81 -8.42 -18.59 9.69
CA PRO A 81 -8.40 -19.84 10.47
C PRO A 81 -8.75 -19.64 11.94
N ALA A 82 -8.56 -18.43 12.46
CA ALA A 82 -8.79 -18.17 13.86
C ALA A 82 -10.25 -17.79 14.15
N GLU A 83 -10.92 -17.12 13.22
CA GLU A 83 -12.38 -16.93 13.22
C GLU A 83 -13.12 -18.28 13.15
N VAL A 84 -12.66 -19.19 12.29
CA VAL A 84 -13.25 -20.55 12.17
C VAL A 84 -13.15 -21.31 13.49
N ARG A 85 -11.97 -21.34 14.14
CA ARG A 85 -11.79 -22.02 15.43
C ARG A 85 -12.60 -21.40 16.57
N ALA A 86 -12.80 -20.08 16.54
CA ALA A 86 -13.63 -19.42 17.54
C ALA A 86 -15.12 -19.75 17.34
N ALA A 87 -15.58 -19.82 16.09
CA ALA A 87 -16.95 -20.21 15.76
C ALA A 87 -17.26 -21.69 16.08
N GLU A 88 -16.27 -22.60 16.00
CA GLU A 88 -16.42 -24.01 16.38
C GLU A 88 -16.41 -24.25 17.91
N ALA A 89 -15.92 -23.29 18.69
CA ALA A 89 -15.72 -23.42 20.14
C ALA A 89 -16.80 -22.71 20.98
N GLY A 90 -17.80 -22.09 20.34
CA GLY A 90 -18.95 -21.43 20.97
C GLY A 90 -20.26 -22.12 20.62
#